data_AF-A0A356NFI6-F1
#
_entry.id   AF-A0A356NFI6-F1
#
_cell.length_a   1.000
_cell.length_b   1.000
_cell.length_c   1.000
_cell.angle_alpha   90.00
_cell.angle_beta   90.00
_cell.angle_gamma   90.00
#
_symmetry.space_group_name_H-M   'P 1'
#
loop_
_entity.id
_entity.type
_entity.pdbx_description
1 polymer ?
#
loop_
_entity_poly.entity_id
_entity_poly.type
_entity_poly.pdbx_seq_one_letter_code
_entity_poly.pdbx_strand_id
1 'polypeptide(L)'
;MSPLTGWGLVLAASALDWLVGDPLAWPHPVQVMGWGISRLRHGLEPWGRQQPRRLQLAGAALAATMVLLAMGAGMALEWGARRWPLLATPWLILAMASCLAGRSLGQRVTAVLERLGPSPDLPAARQALARIVGRDVAHLGRRDI
;
A
#
# COMPACT_ATOMS: atom_id res chain seq x y z
N MET A 1 -2.88 -28.70 4.93
CA MET A 1 -3.67 -27.88 4.00
C MET A 1 -3.28 -28.29 2.59
N SER A 2 -4.20 -28.77 1.76
CA SER A 2 -3.83 -29.21 0.40
C SER A 2 -3.44 -27.98 -0.44
N PRO A 3 -2.44 -28.09 -1.33
CA PRO A 3 -1.97 -26.95 -2.14
C PRO A 3 -3.10 -26.37 -3.01
N LEU A 4 -4.08 -27.19 -3.39
CA LEU A 4 -5.26 -26.79 -4.18
C LEU A 4 -6.17 -25.80 -3.43
N THR A 5 -6.32 -25.93 -2.10
CA THR A 5 -7.06 -24.94 -1.28
C THR A 5 -6.37 -23.58 -1.24
N GLY A 6 -5.04 -23.53 -1.31
CA GLY A 6 -4.27 -22.29 -1.28
C GLY A 6 -4.49 -21.45 -2.54
N TRP A 7 -4.42 -22.07 -3.72
CA TRP A 7 -4.67 -21.39 -5.00
C TRP A 7 -6.11 -20.86 -5.10
N GLY A 8 -7.09 -21.64 -4.63
CA GLY A 8 -8.49 -21.18 -4.59
C GLY A 8 -8.68 -19.94 -3.71
N LEU A 9 -7.97 -19.86 -2.58
CA LEU A 9 -7.97 -18.70 -1.68
C LEU A 9 -7.37 -17.46 -2.35
N VAL A 10 -6.25 -17.61 -3.08
CA VAL A 10 -5.61 -16.50 -3.80
C VAL A 10 -6.50 -15.99 -4.94
N LEU A 11 -7.11 -16.90 -5.70
CA LEU A 11 -8.03 -16.54 -6.78
C LEU A 11 -9.28 -15.85 -6.24
N ALA A 12 -9.86 -16.38 -5.15
CA ALA A 12 -10.99 -15.75 -4.48
C ALA A 12 -10.64 -14.37 -3.91
N ALA A 13 -9.49 -14.21 -3.26
CA ALA A 13 -9.03 -12.92 -2.75
C ALA A 13 -8.77 -11.91 -3.88
N SER A 14 -8.17 -12.34 -4.99
CA SER A 14 -7.93 -11.49 -6.17
C SER A 14 -9.24 -11.07 -6.83
N ALA A 15 -10.18 -12.01 -7.00
CA ALA A 15 -11.50 -11.73 -7.53
C ALA A 15 -12.29 -10.80 -6.60
N LEU A 16 -12.20 -11.01 -5.28
CA LEU A 16 -12.86 -10.17 -4.29
C LEU A 16 -12.26 -8.75 -4.25
N ASP A 17 -10.93 -8.59 -4.33
CA ASP A 17 -10.26 -7.29 -4.44
C ASP A 17 -10.76 -6.52 -5.68
N TRP A 18 -10.99 -7.25 -6.78
CA TRP A 18 -11.51 -6.67 -8.01
C TRP A 18 -13.01 -6.29 -7.92
N LEU A 19 -13.82 -7.16 -7.30
CA LEU A 19 -15.29 -7.14 -7.32
C LEU A 19 -15.94 -6.37 -6.15
N VAL A 20 -15.40 -6.50 -4.93
CA VAL A 20 -15.81 -5.67 -3.78
C VAL A 20 -15.43 -4.23 -4.01
N GLY A 21 -14.39 -4.00 -4.82
CA GLY A 21 -14.11 -2.73 -5.44
C GLY A 21 -14.12 -1.61 -4.43
N ASP A 22 -13.09 -1.54 -3.59
CA ASP A 22 -12.86 -0.52 -2.56
C ASP A 22 -13.96 0.54 -2.52
N PRO A 23 -15.00 0.37 -1.67
CA PRO A 23 -15.78 1.53 -1.30
C PRO A 23 -14.74 2.52 -0.78
N LEU A 24 -14.60 3.65 -1.47
CA LEU A 24 -13.63 4.71 -1.19
C LEU A 24 -13.66 5.16 0.30
N ALA A 25 -14.69 4.73 1.04
CA ALA A 25 -14.94 4.94 2.45
C ALA A 25 -14.14 4.04 3.42
N TRP A 26 -13.63 2.86 3.03
CA TRP A 26 -12.88 2.01 3.96
C TRP A 26 -11.37 2.20 3.82
N PRO A 27 -10.69 2.79 4.82
CA PRO A 27 -9.26 3.01 4.75
C PRO A 27 -8.52 1.67 4.78
N HIS A 28 -7.90 1.31 3.65
CA HIS A 28 -7.06 0.11 3.56
C HIS A 28 -5.88 0.19 4.54
N PRO A 29 -5.46 -0.94 5.14
CA PRO A 29 -4.32 -0.96 6.05
C PRO A 29 -3.06 -0.38 5.42
N VAL A 30 -2.83 -0.60 4.11
CA VAL A 30 -1.70 -0.02 3.37
C VAL A 30 -1.79 1.52 3.29
N GLN A 31 -3.00 2.08 3.13
CA GLN A 31 -3.20 3.53 3.14
C GLN A 31 -2.95 4.12 4.53
N VAL A 32 -3.39 3.43 5.58
CA VAL A 32 -3.13 3.82 6.98
C VAL A 32 -1.63 3.79 7.29
N MET A 33 -0.91 2.76 6.83
CA MET A 33 0.56 2.71 6.93
C MET A 33 1.19 3.92 6.22
N GLY A 34 0.76 4.20 4.99
CA GLY A 34 1.22 5.36 4.22
C GLY A 34 0.96 6.70 4.92
N TRP A 35 -0.21 6.89 5.54
CA TRP A 35 -0.53 8.08 6.32
C TRP A 35 0.32 8.19 7.58
N GLY A 36 0.53 7.08 8.31
CA GLY A 36 1.42 7.03 9.46
C GLY A 36 2.85 7.44 9.09
N ILE A 37 3.36 6.86 8.00
CA ILE A 37 4.68 7.18 7.45
C ILE A 37 4.79 8.66 7.08
N SER A 38 3.79 9.20 6.37
CA SER A 38 3.77 10.60 5.96
C SER A 38 3.75 11.55 7.15
N ARG A 39 2.89 11.31 8.15
CA ARG A 39 2.83 12.12 9.37
C ARG A 39 4.14 12.10 10.16
N LEU A 40 4.70 10.91 10.35
CA LEU A 40 5.96 10.74 11.07
C LEU A 40 7.10 11.42 10.31
N ARG A 41 7.18 11.26 8.98
CA ARG A 41 8.16 11.96 8.16
C ARG A 41 8.03 13.47 8.28
N HIS A 42 6.82 14.01 8.18
CA HIS A 42 6.59 15.45 8.24
C HIS A 42 6.91 16.05 9.63
N GLY A 43 6.66 15.30 10.71
CA GLY A 43 7.06 15.70 12.06
C GLY A 43 8.57 15.60 12.32
N LEU A 44 9.26 14.67 11.66
CA LEU A 44 10.70 14.43 11.83
C LEU A 44 11.56 15.27 10.89
N GLU A 45 11.02 15.75 9.77
CA GLU A 45 11.68 16.61 8.78
C GLU A 45 12.25 17.92 9.39
N PRO A 46 11.52 18.70 10.22
CA PRO A 46 12.08 19.90 10.85
C PRO A 46 13.18 19.58 11.89
N TRP A 47 13.15 18.42 12.53
CA TRP A 47 14.16 18.00 13.52
C TRP A 47 15.40 17.34 12.90
N GLY A 48 15.24 16.70 11.74
CA GLY A 48 16.27 15.94 11.05
C GLY A 48 17.11 16.76 10.08
N ARG A 49 16.59 17.89 9.57
CA ARG A 49 17.27 18.72 8.57
C ARG A 49 18.65 19.22 8.99
N GLN A 50 18.90 19.30 10.30
CA GLN A 50 20.18 19.76 10.85
C GLN A 50 21.20 18.63 11.09
N GLN A 51 20.80 17.35 11.13
CA GLN A 51 21.73 16.24 11.39
C GLN A 51 21.35 14.94 10.65
N PRO A 52 22.20 14.43 9.74
CA PRO A 52 21.92 13.23 8.95
C PRO A 52 21.78 11.95 9.80
N ARG A 53 22.45 11.88 10.96
CA ARG A 53 22.31 10.74 11.90
C ARG A 53 20.91 10.66 12.52
N ARG A 54 20.24 11.79 12.76
CA ARG A 54 18.89 11.84 13.32
C ARG A 54 17.85 11.37 12.30
N LEU A 55 18.05 11.68 11.01
CA LEU A 55 17.24 11.16 9.90
C LEU A 55 17.33 9.63 9.78
N GLN A 56 18.52 9.05 9.93
CA GLN A 56 18.70 7.60 9.88
C GLN A 56 18.01 6.90 11.06
N LEU A 57 18.16 7.43 12.28
CA LEU A 57 17.48 6.91 13.47
C LEU A 57 15.96 7.04 13.36
N ALA A 58 15.46 8.16 12.84
CA ALA A 58 14.04 8.37 12.55
C ALA A 58 13.52 7.32 11.54
N GLY A 59 14.26 7.06 10.46
CA GLY A 59 13.92 6.02 9.48
C GLY A 59 13.92 4.62 10.10
N ALA A 60 14.90 4.30 10.94
CA ALA A 60 14.96 3.02 11.65
C ALA A 60 13.79 2.85 12.64
N ALA A 61 13.46 3.88 13.41
CA ALA A 61 12.33 3.87 14.35
C ALA A 61 10.99 3.70 13.61
N LEU A 62 10.83 4.37 12.46
CA LEU A 62 9.67 4.23 11.60
C LEU A 62 9.53 2.79 11.08
N ALA A 63 10.61 2.22 10.56
CA ALA A 63 10.64 0.84 10.05
C ALA A 63 10.30 -0.15 11.17
N ALA A 64 10.94 -0.01 12.34
CA ALA A 64 10.66 -0.85 13.50
C ALA A 64 9.19 -0.76 13.93
N THR A 65 8.62 0.46 13.99
CA THR A 65 7.22 0.68 14.35
C THR A 65 6.28 -0.02 13.37
N MET A 66 6.53 0.09 12.06
CA MET A 66 5.73 -0.59 11.04
C MET A 66 5.83 -2.11 11.13
N VAL A 67 7.03 -2.64 11.36
CA VAL A 67 7.27 -4.08 11.54
C VAL A 67 6.53 -4.60 12.77
N LEU A 68 6.58 -3.89 13.90
CA LEU A 68 5.86 -4.26 15.11
C LEU A 68 4.34 -4.20 14.93
N LEU A 69 3.83 -3.17 14.25
CA LEU A 69 2.40 -3.07 13.92
C LEU A 69 1.95 -4.22 13.01
N ALA A 70 2.72 -4.55 11.98
CA ALA A 70 2.42 -5.66 11.08
C ALA A 70 2.43 -7.01 11.83
N MET A 71 3.42 -7.24 12.69
CA MET A 71 3.47 -8.44 13.55
C MET A 71 2.27 -8.50 14.50
N GLY A 72 1.95 -7.40 15.19
CA GLY A 72 0.81 -7.34 16.10
C GLY A 72 -0.52 -7.59 15.39
N ALA A 73 -0.69 -7.01 14.19
CA ALA A 73 -1.87 -7.26 13.36
C ALA A 73 -1.96 -8.73 12.94
N GLY A 74 -0.85 -9.34 12.49
CA GLY A 74 -0.80 -10.76 12.14
C GLY A 74 -1.13 -11.68 13.31
N MET A 75 -0.58 -11.40 14.50
CA MET A 75 -0.87 -12.15 15.72
C MET A 75 -2.34 -12.01 16.14
N ALA A 76 -2.91 -10.81 16.09
CA ALA A 76 -4.32 -10.58 16.38
C ALA A 76 -5.22 -11.33 15.39
N LEU A 77 -4.83 -11.37 14.12
CA LEU A 77 -5.52 -12.09 13.07
C LEU A 77 -5.51 -13.60 13.33
N GLU A 78 -4.35 -14.15 13.67
CA GLU A 78 -4.19 -15.56 14.01
C GLU A 78 -4.99 -15.93 15.27
N TRP A 79 -4.94 -15.09 16.30
CA TRP A 79 -5.70 -15.31 17.52
C TRP A 79 -7.21 -15.27 17.29
N GLY A 80 -7.69 -14.32 16.49
CA GLY A 80 -9.09 -14.23 16.06
C GLY A 80 -9.54 -15.45 15.25
N ALA A 81 -8.71 -15.90 14.30
CA ALA A 81 -8.98 -17.08 13.48
C ALA A 81 -9.07 -18.37 14.32
N ARG A 82 -8.20 -18.53 15.34
CA ARG A 82 -8.25 -19.66 16.27
C ARG A 82 -9.50 -19.63 17.17
N ARG A 83 -9.96 -18.43 17.54
CA ARG A 83 -11.13 -18.23 18.43
C ARG A 83 -12.46 -18.42 17.69
N TRP A 84 -12.53 -18.08 16.41
CA TRP A 84 -13.75 -18.14 15.58
C TRP A 84 -13.46 -18.87 14.25
N PRO A 85 -13.38 -20.21 14.25
CA PRO A 85 -12.95 -20.98 13.08
C PRO A 85 -13.88 -20.81 11.86
N LEU A 86 -15.18 -20.53 12.07
CA LEU A 86 -16.12 -20.25 10.98
C LEU A 86 -15.87 -18.89 10.31
N LEU A 87 -15.30 -17.92 11.03
CA LEU A 87 -14.98 -16.58 10.52
C LEU A 87 -13.54 -16.47 10.02
N ALA A 88 -12.68 -17.47 10.27
CA ALA A 88 -11.28 -17.46 9.87
C ALA A 88 -11.11 -17.28 8.36
N THR A 89 -11.87 -18.01 7.55
CA THR A 89 -11.78 -17.97 6.09
C THR A 89 -12.14 -16.60 5.49
N PRO A 90 -13.31 -16.00 5.76
CA PRO A 90 -13.63 -14.67 5.24
C PRO A 90 -12.67 -13.59 5.76
N TRP A 91 -12.18 -13.73 7.00
CA TRP A 91 -11.22 -12.79 7.59
C TRP A 91 -9.85 -12.85 6.90
N LEU A 92 -9.36 -14.05 6.57
CA LEU A 92 -8.13 -14.25 5.79
C LEU A 92 -8.27 -13.73 4.36
N ILE A 93 -9.42 -13.97 3.71
CA ILE A 93 -9.68 -13.45 2.37
C ILE A 93 -9.69 -11.91 2.38
N LEU A 94 -10.33 -11.28 3.37
CA LEU A 94 -10.36 -9.83 3.50
C LEU A 94 -8.97 -9.25 3.77
N ALA A 95 -8.16 -9.90 4.62
CA ALA A 95 -6.78 -9.49 4.88
C ALA A 95 -5.90 -9.62 3.62
N MET A 96 -6.06 -10.69 2.84
CA MET A 96 -5.34 -10.89 1.58
C MET A 96 -5.75 -9.87 0.52
N ALA A 97 -7.06 -9.62 0.35
CA ALA A 97 -7.57 -8.59 -0.55
C ALA A 97 -7.00 -7.21 -0.18
N SER A 98 -7.00 -6.88 1.12
CA SER A 98 -6.44 -5.61 1.63
C SER A 98 -4.94 -5.44 1.38
N CYS A 99 -4.20 -6.55 1.19
CA CYS A 99 -2.78 -6.53 0.87
C CYS A 99 -2.52 -6.39 -0.64
N LEU A 100 -3.45 -6.86 -1.48
CA LEU A 100 -3.29 -6.83 -2.94
C LEU A 100 -3.42 -5.41 -3.49
N ALA A 101 -4.38 -4.63 -2.98
CA ALA A 101 -4.62 -3.23 -3.34
C ALA A 101 -4.62 -2.97 -4.87
N GLY A 102 -4.98 -3.97 -5.67
CA GLY A 102 -4.70 -4.01 -7.11
C GLY A 102 -5.53 -2.98 -7.87
N ARG A 103 -6.77 -2.76 -7.45
CA ARG A 103 -7.66 -1.75 -8.03
C ARG A 103 -7.17 -0.32 -7.77
N SER A 104 -6.68 -0.03 -6.55
CA SER A 104 -6.15 1.29 -6.19
C SER A 104 -4.90 1.64 -7.01
N LEU A 105 -4.06 0.63 -7.30
CA LEU A 105 -2.90 0.77 -8.17
C LEU A 105 -3.35 0.98 -9.62
N GLY A 106 -4.32 0.18 -10.09
CA GLY A 106 -4.92 0.34 -11.41
C GLY A 106 -5.45 1.75 -11.65
N GLN A 107 -6.22 2.31 -10.72
CA GLN A 107 -6.73 3.69 -10.81
C GLN A 107 -5.61 4.73 -10.91
N ARG A 108 -4.54 4.57 -10.11
CA ARG A 108 -3.39 5.48 -10.15
C ARG A 108 -2.64 5.37 -11.48
N VAL A 109 -2.50 4.17 -12.03
CA VAL A 109 -1.89 3.94 -13.35
C VAL A 109 -2.75 4.54 -14.46
N THR A 110 -4.07 4.30 -14.45
CA THR A 110 -4.98 4.90 -15.43
C THR A 110 -4.92 6.43 -15.40
N ALA A 111 -4.86 7.05 -14.23
CA ALA A 111 -4.71 8.49 -14.10
C ALA A 111 -3.37 9.03 -14.65
N VAL A 112 -2.30 8.22 -14.67
CA VAL A 112 -1.04 8.56 -15.36
C VAL A 112 -1.23 8.47 -16.87
N LEU A 113 -1.84 7.38 -17.35
CA LEU A 113 -2.06 7.12 -18.77
C LEU A 113 -2.99 8.17 -19.42
N GLU A 114 -4.04 8.60 -18.74
CA GLU A 114 -4.93 9.68 -19.19
C GLU A 114 -4.16 10.98 -19.43
N ARG A 115 -3.17 11.30 -18.58
CA ARG A 115 -2.32 12.49 -18.71
C ARG A 115 -1.26 12.36 -19.82
N LEU A 116 -0.98 11.15 -20.29
CA LEU A 116 -0.06 10.86 -21.39
C LEU A 116 -0.73 10.78 -22.77
N GLY A 117 -2.04 11.06 -22.83
CA GLY A 117 -2.88 11.03 -24.03
C GLY A 117 -2.41 11.93 -25.19
N PRO A 118 -3.27 12.16 -26.20
CA PRO A 118 -2.88 12.81 -27.46
C PRO A 118 -2.17 14.17 -27.30
N SER A 119 -2.54 14.94 -26.28
CA SER A 119 -1.84 16.15 -25.82
C SER A 119 -1.29 15.93 -24.41
N PRO A 120 -0.04 15.46 -24.26
CA PRO A 120 0.48 15.01 -22.97
C PRO A 120 0.92 16.19 -22.09
N ASP A 121 0.40 16.24 -20.86
CA ASP A 121 0.93 17.08 -19.79
C ASP A 121 2.03 16.30 -19.05
N LEU A 122 3.25 16.37 -19.58
CA LEU A 122 4.41 15.66 -19.03
C LEU A 122 4.71 16.02 -17.56
N PRO A 123 4.67 17.31 -17.14
CA PRO A 123 4.79 17.67 -15.73
C PRO A 123 3.75 16.97 -14.84
N ALA A 124 2.47 17.00 -15.22
CA ALA A 124 1.40 16.38 -14.44
C ALA A 124 1.47 14.85 -14.44
N ALA A 125 1.90 14.24 -15.55
CA ALA A 125 2.11 12.79 -15.65
C ALA A 125 3.28 12.34 -14.76
N ARG A 126 4.41 13.06 -14.77
CA ARG A 126 5.55 12.81 -13.87
C ARG A 126 5.13 12.91 -12.40
N GLN A 127 4.35 13.94 -12.03
CA GLN A 127 3.90 14.08 -10.65
C GLN A 127 2.91 12.98 -10.21
N ALA A 128 2.10 12.46 -11.14
CA ALA A 128 1.25 11.30 -10.88
C ALA A 128 2.09 10.02 -10.73
N LEU A 129 3.08 9.80 -11.60
CA LEU A 129 4.00 8.67 -11.53
C LEU A 129 4.85 8.70 -10.25
N ALA A 130 5.36 9.87 -9.85
CA ALA A 130 6.12 10.06 -8.60
C ALA A 130 5.36 9.54 -7.37
N ARG A 131 4.03 9.73 -7.35
CA ARG A 131 3.15 9.26 -6.27
C ARG A 131 2.93 7.74 -6.27
N ILE A 132 3.29 7.04 -7.34
CA ILE A 132 3.21 5.57 -7.46
C ILE A 132 4.56 4.94 -7.09
N VAL A 133 5.65 5.39 -7.73
CA VAL A 133 6.98 4.78 -7.56
C VAL A 133 7.76 5.33 -6.36
N GLY A 134 7.38 6.46 -5.79
CA GLY A 134 8.03 7.04 -4.60
C GLY A 134 9.49 7.49 -4.82
N ARG A 135 9.94 7.55 -6.09
CA ARG A 135 11.28 8.02 -6.50
C ARG A 135 11.17 9.30 -7.32
N ASP A 136 12.30 9.98 -7.47
CA ASP A 136 12.38 11.12 -8.37
C ASP A 136 12.21 10.67 -9.83
N VAL A 137 11.29 11.33 -10.53
CA VAL A 137 10.90 11.08 -11.92
C VAL A 137 10.96 12.35 -12.76
N ALA A 138 11.57 13.42 -12.23
CA ALA A 138 11.67 14.71 -12.91
C ALA A 138 12.41 14.63 -14.26
N HIS A 139 13.32 13.67 -14.39
CA HIS A 139 14.15 13.44 -15.58
C HIS A 139 13.54 12.48 -16.61
N LEU A 140 12.40 11.83 -16.32
CA LEU A 140 11.82 10.81 -17.21
C LEU A 140 11.19 11.43 -18.48
N GLY A 141 11.58 10.95 -19.66
CA GLY A 141 10.97 11.32 -20.93
C GLY A 141 9.61 10.65 -21.12
N ARG A 142 8.85 11.04 -22.15
CA ARG A 142 7.52 10.44 -22.45
C ARG A 142 7.56 8.92 -22.59
N ARG A 143 8.67 8.34 -23.05
CA ARG A 143 8.84 6.90 -23.25
C ARG A 143 9.17 6.15 -21.94
N ASP A 144 9.63 6.87 -20.93
CA ASP A 144 10.08 6.30 -19.65
C ASP A 144 9.04 6.45 -18.53
N ILE A 145 7.95 7.20 -18.81
CA ILE A 145 6.76 7.32 -17.96
C ILE A 145 5.77 6.23 -18.37
#